data_AF-A0A150XQI9-F1
#
_entry.id   AF-A0A150XQI9-F1
#
_cell.length_a   1.000
_cell.length_b   1.000
_cell.length_c   1.000
_cell.angle_alpha   90.00
_cell.angle_beta   90.00
_cell.angle_gamma   90.00
#
_symmetry.space_group_name_H-M   'P 1'
#
loop_
_entity.id
_entity.type
_entity.pdbx_description
1 polymer ?
#
loop_
_entity_poly.entity_id
_entity_poly.type
_entity_poly.pdbx_seq_one_letter_code
_entity_poly.pdbx_strand_id
1 'polypeptide(L)'
;MFKRDGSGTYSMTVDMSEMAEMMNSLGGADEEVIKIMDEIEVSFEEKNTRMEAIAGVSNWRKEFDQEKLKYTVLFDFTNVDALNQGMSEFYRDSTEVGPTKLTTFFTQNGKTFERTDFNGTIDNFKKELEMEEDEELDLEMAAIMFGDAAYKQIIEFDTKIKSVSNDEYELSEDNRSVSWIFRLFQKDDFTKKPSAKIVIK
;
A
#
# COMPACT_ATOMS: atom_id res chain seq x y z
N MET A 1 -3.67 -11.32 4.86
CA MET A 1 -3.13 -12.22 5.92
C MET A 1 -2.22 -13.27 5.30
N PHE A 2 -0.99 -13.42 5.80
CA PHE A 2 -0.04 -14.48 5.45
C PHE A 2 -0.33 -15.77 6.21
N LYS A 3 -0.18 -16.89 5.52
CA LYS A 3 -0.14 -18.22 6.09
C LYS A 3 1.29 -18.72 6.22
N ARG A 4 1.48 -19.74 7.07
CA ARG A 4 2.80 -20.34 7.29
C ARG A 4 3.49 -20.85 6.01
N ASP A 5 2.71 -21.30 5.02
CA ASP A 5 3.22 -21.79 3.73
C ASP A 5 3.62 -20.68 2.75
N GLY A 6 3.42 -19.41 3.12
CA GLY A 6 3.72 -18.26 2.28
C GLY A 6 2.57 -17.81 1.40
N SER A 7 1.43 -18.50 1.40
CA SER A 7 0.20 -18.05 0.74
C SER A 7 -0.52 -16.99 1.58
N GLY A 8 -1.49 -16.29 1.00
CA GLY A 8 -2.25 -15.29 1.72
C GLY A 8 -3.14 -14.42 0.86
N THR A 9 -3.54 -13.29 1.44
CA THR A 9 -4.32 -12.23 0.79
C THR A 9 -3.59 -10.91 0.97
N TYR A 10 -3.40 -10.19 -0.13
CA TYR A 10 -2.94 -8.81 -0.16
C TYR A 10 -4.15 -7.89 -0.32
N SER A 11 -4.13 -6.75 0.36
CA SER A 11 -5.14 -5.71 0.24
C SER A 11 -4.47 -4.33 0.35
N MET A 12 -4.91 -3.41 -0.49
CA MET A 12 -4.61 -1.99 -0.36
C MET A 12 -5.92 -1.22 -0.25
N THR A 13 -6.06 -0.43 0.81
CA THR A 13 -7.23 0.42 1.06
C THR A 13 -6.81 1.87 0.98
N VAL A 14 -7.57 2.65 0.21
CA VAL A 14 -7.53 4.11 0.19
C VAL A 14 -8.75 4.60 0.98
N ASP A 15 -8.49 5.34 2.05
CA ASP A 15 -9.52 5.95 2.90
C ASP A 15 -9.60 7.44 2.56
N MET A 16 -10.71 7.85 1.95
CA MET A 16 -10.93 9.23 1.49
C MET A 16 -11.84 10.01 2.44
N SER A 17 -12.21 9.47 3.59
CA SER A 17 -13.18 10.07 4.50
C SER A 17 -12.77 11.48 4.96
N GLU A 18 -11.53 11.64 5.42
CA GLU A 18 -10.99 12.95 5.85
C GLU A 18 -10.89 13.94 4.69
N MET A 19 -10.44 13.48 3.52
CA MET A 19 -10.35 14.31 2.31
C MET A 19 -11.73 14.81 1.87
N ALA A 20 -12.74 13.96 1.92
CA ALA A 20 -14.11 14.33 1.57
C ALA A 20 -14.73 15.30 2.59
N GLU A 21 -14.43 15.16 3.88
CA GLU A 21 -14.85 16.13 4.90
C GLU A 21 -14.25 17.52 4.62
N MET A 22 -12.95 17.55 4.31
CA MET A 22 -12.27 18.79 3.92
C MET A 22 -12.88 19.41 2.67
N MET A 23 -13.06 18.66 1.58
CA MET A 23 -13.64 19.19 0.35
C MET A 23 -15.09 19.67 0.53
N ASN A 24 -15.86 19.02 1.41
CA ASN A 24 -17.22 19.45 1.73
C ASN A 24 -17.22 20.81 2.42
N SER A 25 -16.23 21.07 3.27
CA SER A 25 -16.04 22.38 3.90
C SER A 25 -15.69 23.48 2.90
N LEU A 26 -15.08 23.12 1.76
CA LEU A 26 -14.71 24.03 0.67
C LEU A 26 -15.78 24.13 -0.44
N GLY A 27 -16.84 23.33 -0.36
CA GLY A 27 -18.01 23.38 -1.25
C GLY A 27 -17.89 22.58 -2.56
N GLY A 28 -16.97 21.60 -2.66
CA GLY A 28 -16.66 20.90 -3.92
C GLY A 28 -16.53 19.37 -3.89
N ALA A 29 -16.84 18.69 -2.79
CA ALA A 29 -16.49 17.28 -2.60
C ALA A 29 -17.05 16.30 -3.64
N ASP A 30 -18.30 16.50 -4.08
CA ASP A 30 -18.99 15.45 -4.82
C ASP A 30 -18.38 15.19 -6.20
N GLU A 31 -17.97 16.23 -6.94
CA GLU A 31 -17.49 16.07 -8.31
C GLU A 31 -16.03 15.56 -8.39
N GLU A 32 -15.15 16.04 -7.51
CA GLU A 32 -13.75 15.60 -7.47
C GLU A 32 -13.60 14.17 -6.93
N VAL A 33 -14.38 13.79 -5.91
CA VAL A 33 -14.37 12.41 -5.38
C VAL A 33 -14.84 11.43 -6.46
N ILE A 34 -15.89 11.78 -7.22
CA ILE A 34 -16.36 10.95 -8.35
C ILE A 34 -15.26 10.78 -9.39
N LYS A 35 -14.55 11.86 -9.74
CA LYS A 35 -13.47 11.80 -10.73
C LYS A 35 -12.32 10.89 -10.28
N ILE A 36 -11.89 11.00 -9.02
CA ILE A 36 -10.85 10.12 -8.46
C ILE A 36 -11.30 8.65 -8.52
N MET A 37 -12.58 8.39 -8.21
CA MET A 37 -13.14 7.04 -8.31
C MET A 37 -13.14 6.50 -9.74
N ASP A 38 -13.52 7.32 -10.73
CA ASP A 38 -13.49 6.94 -12.15
C ASP A 38 -12.06 6.63 -12.62
N GLU A 39 -11.06 7.41 -12.20
CA GLU A 39 -9.65 7.17 -12.53
C GLU A 39 -9.13 5.86 -11.92
N ILE A 40 -9.49 5.58 -10.67
CA ILE A 40 -9.19 4.30 -10.01
C ILE A 40 -9.86 3.13 -10.73
N GLU A 41 -11.12 3.31 -11.16
CA GLU A 41 -11.90 2.30 -11.87
C GLU A 41 -11.22 1.90 -13.19
N VAL A 42 -10.85 2.89 -14.00
CA VAL A 42 -10.14 2.68 -15.28
C VAL A 42 -8.80 1.97 -15.04
N SER A 43 -8.00 2.43 -14.07
CA SER A 43 -6.71 1.82 -13.73
C SER A 43 -6.85 0.34 -13.32
N PHE A 44 -7.92 0.01 -12.58
CA PHE A 44 -8.23 -1.36 -12.21
C PHE A 44 -8.57 -2.22 -13.43
N GLU A 45 -9.43 -1.74 -14.32
CA GLU A 45 -9.85 -2.46 -15.53
C GLU A 45 -8.66 -2.76 -16.46
N GLU A 46 -7.77 -1.78 -16.65
CA GLU A 46 -6.56 -1.94 -17.47
C GLU A 46 -5.61 -3.02 -16.94
N LYS A 47 -5.57 -3.23 -15.62
CA LYS A 47 -4.72 -4.22 -14.96
C LYS A 47 -5.37 -5.60 -14.86
N ASN A 48 -6.69 -5.71 -15.05
CA ASN A 48 -7.44 -6.94 -14.79
C ASN A 48 -6.86 -8.16 -15.52
N THR A 49 -6.71 -8.07 -16.85
CA THR A 49 -6.17 -9.18 -17.66
C THR A 49 -4.74 -9.56 -17.28
N ARG A 50 -3.91 -8.59 -16.88
CA ARG A 50 -2.53 -8.84 -16.48
C ARG A 50 -2.46 -9.52 -15.12
N MET A 51 -3.27 -9.06 -14.16
CA MET A 51 -3.39 -9.69 -12.85
C MET A 51 -3.88 -11.14 -12.94
N GLU A 52 -4.89 -11.41 -13.77
CA GLU A 52 -5.41 -12.77 -14.02
C GLU A 52 -4.38 -13.71 -14.67
N ALA A 53 -3.41 -13.16 -15.41
CA ALA A 53 -2.36 -13.94 -16.06
C ALA A 53 -1.20 -14.33 -15.12
N ILE A 54 -1.13 -13.77 -13.91
CA ILE A 54 -0.05 -14.05 -12.96
C ILE A 54 -0.28 -15.40 -12.30
N ALA A 55 0.64 -16.34 -12.54
CA ALA A 55 0.58 -17.66 -11.94
C ALA A 55 0.62 -17.58 -10.40
N GLY A 56 -0.40 -18.13 -9.75
CA GLY A 56 -0.50 -18.14 -8.30
C GLY A 56 -1.17 -16.89 -7.71
N VAL A 57 -1.62 -15.94 -8.51
CA VAL A 57 -2.55 -14.88 -8.10
C VAL A 57 -3.97 -15.30 -8.44
N SER A 58 -4.92 -15.03 -7.55
CA SER A 58 -6.34 -15.29 -7.76
C SER A 58 -7.20 -14.29 -7.00
N ASN A 59 -8.53 -14.33 -7.21
CA ASN A 59 -9.49 -13.50 -6.48
C ASN A 59 -9.19 -11.98 -6.50
N TRP A 60 -8.62 -11.52 -7.62
CA TRP A 60 -8.43 -10.10 -7.91
C TRP A 60 -9.78 -9.41 -7.98
N ARG A 61 -10.00 -8.45 -7.09
CA ARG A 61 -11.27 -7.73 -6.95
C ARG A 61 -11.05 -6.38 -6.28
N LYS A 62 -12.12 -5.58 -6.32
CA LYS A 62 -12.25 -4.33 -5.59
C LYS A 62 -13.51 -4.32 -4.74
N GLU A 63 -13.47 -3.55 -3.68
CA GLU A 63 -14.56 -3.33 -2.73
C GLU A 63 -14.65 -1.81 -2.49
N PHE A 64 -15.85 -1.25 -2.61
CA PHE A 64 -16.10 0.17 -2.33
C PHE A 64 -17.16 0.31 -1.24
N ASP A 65 -16.78 0.96 -0.13
CA ASP A 65 -17.67 1.35 0.95
C ASP A 65 -18.02 2.82 0.75
N GLN A 66 -19.17 3.09 0.13
CA GLN A 66 -19.62 4.45 -0.17
C GLN A 66 -19.91 5.28 1.10
N GLU A 67 -20.37 4.64 2.18
CA GLU A 67 -20.68 5.35 3.43
C GLU A 67 -19.41 5.82 4.13
N LYS A 68 -18.35 5.00 4.08
CA LYS A 68 -17.04 5.35 4.67
C LYS A 68 -16.06 5.95 3.69
N LEU A 69 -16.43 6.09 2.42
CA LEU A 69 -15.57 6.52 1.32
C LEU A 69 -14.24 5.75 1.28
N LYS A 70 -14.31 4.42 1.45
CA LYS A 70 -13.15 3.53 1.41
C LYS A 70 -13.16 2.71 0.15
N TYR A 71 -12.07 2.76 -0.58
CA TYR A 71 -11.83 1.92 -1.75
C TYR A 71 -10.76 0.88 -1.40
N THR A 72 -11.02 -0.39 -1.66
CA THR A 72 -10.06 -1.47 -1.39
C THR A 72 -9.87 -2.33 -2.62
N VAL A 73 -8.61 -2.61 -2.95
CA VAL A 73 -8.22 -3.59 -3.96
C VAL A 73 -7.53 -4.75 -3.27
N LEU A 74 -7.84 -5.97 -3.68
CA LEU A 74 -7.29 -7.16 -3.07
C LEU A 74 -7.17 -8.34 -4.03
N PHE A 75 -6.21 -9.21 -3.72
CA PHE A 75 -5.99 -10.49 -4.39
C PHE A 75 -5.43 -11.52 -3.41
N ASP A 76 -5.66 -12.78 -3.74
CA ASP A 76 -5.05 -13.92 -3.07
C ASP A 76 -3.79 -14.35 -3.81
N PHE A 77 -2.81 -14.85 -3.07
CA PHE A 77 -1.54 -15.34 -3.60
C PHE A 77 -1.19 -16.70 -3.01
N THR A 78 -0.58 -17.58 -3.80
CA THR A 78 -0.19 -18.94 -3.36
C THR A 78 1.18 -18.99 -2.69
N ASN A 79 2.05 -18.00 -2.91
CA ASN A 79 3.36 -17.87 -2.29
C ASN A 79 3.90 -16.43 -2.42
N VAL A 80 5.06 -16.16 -1.79
CA VAL A 80 5.70 -14.84 -1.80
C VAL A 80 6.13 -14.37 -3.20
N ASP A 81 6.47 -15.28 -4.11
CA ASP A 81 6.81 -14.90 -5.49
C ASP A 81 5.58 -14.39 -6.24
N ALA A 82 4.43 -15.05 -6.08
CA ALA A 82 3.15 -14.60 -6.63
C ALA A 82 2.72 -13.26 -6.01
N LEU A 83 2.93 -13.06 -4.71
CA LEU A 83 2.71 -11.76 -4.06
C LEU A 83 3.58 -10.66 -4.70
N ASN A 84 4.88 -10.89 -4.85
CA ASN A 84 5.79 -9.92 -5.43
C ASN A 84 5.41 -9.58 -6.88
N GLN A 85 4.99 -10.57 -7.69
CA GLN A 85 4.50 -10.35 -9.05
C GLN A 85 3.21 -9.53 -9.06
N GLY A 86 2.22 -9.90 -8.23
CA GLY A 86 0.96 -9.18 -8.11
C GLY A 86 1.15 -7.73 -7.66
N MET A 87 2.02 -7.49 -6.66
CA MET A 87 2.37 -6.14 -6.23
C MET A 87 3.14 -5.36 -7.30
N SER A 88 4.05 -6.00 -8.04
CA SER A 88 4.79 -5.34 -9.12
C SER A 88 3.85 -4.87 -10.23
N GLU A 89 2.86 -5.69 -10.61
CA GLU A 89 1.85 -5.32 -11.60
C GLU A 89 0.92 -4.23 -11.07
N PHE A 90 0.53 -4.34 -9.80
CA PHE A 90 -0.30 -3.34 -9.14
C PHE A 90 0.37 -1.96 -9.12
N TYR A 91 1.64 -1.88 -8.74
CA TYR A 91 2.42 -0.63 -8.68
C TYR A 91 3.06 -0.19 -10.00
N ARG A 92 2.86 -0.96 -11.07
CA ARG A 92 3.35 -0.59 -12.40
C ARG A 92 2.70 0.71 -12.87
N ASP A 93 3.52 1.61 -13.40
CA ASP A 93 3.09 2.83 -14.08
C ASP A 93 2.30 2.47 -15.35
N SER A 94 1.14 3.10 -15.56
CA SER A 94 0.25 2.83 -16.70
C SER A 94 0.89 3.19 -18.05
N THR A 95 1.89 4.08 -18.05
CA THR A 95 2.65 4.49 -19.24
C THR A 95 3.74 3.49 -19.65
N GLU A 96 4.15 2.59 -18.76
CA GLU A 96 5.19 1.61 -19.08
C GLU A 96 4.69 0.62 -20.14
N VAL A 97 5.47 0.43 -21.20
CA VAL A 97 5.17 -0.56 -22.26
C VAL A 97 6.06 -1.79 -22.08
N GLY A 98 5.47 -2.98 -22.21
CA GLY A 98 6.19 -4.25 -22.15
C GLY A 98 5.93 -5.07 -20.89
N PRO A 99 6.83 -6.03 -20.55
CA PRO A 99 6.67 -6.87 -19.38
C PRO A 99 6.94 -6.09 -18.09
N THR A 100 6.17 -6.39 -17.06
CA THR A 100 6.28 -5.77 -15.75
C THR A 100 7.63 -6.05 -15.11
N LYS A 101 8.32 -5.00 -14.65
CA LYS A 101 9.57 -5.14 -13.91
C LYS A 101 9.29 -5.73 -12.54
N LEU A 102 9.79 -6.94 -12.31
CA LEU A 102 9.65 -7.60 -11.02
C LEU A 102 10.40 -6.83 -9.94
N THR A 103 9.67 -6.48 -8.88
CA THR A 103 10.21 -5.89 -7.67
C THR A 103 9.99 -6.83 -6.48
N THR A 104 11.03 -7.03 -5.68
CA THR A 104 10.95 -7.85 -4.47
C THR A 104 10.52 -6.98 -3.30
N PHE A 105 9.27 -7.15 -2.87
CA PHE A 105 8.71 -6.48 -1.68
C PHE A 105 8.88 -7.34 -0.44
N PHE A 106 8.74 -8.65 -0.61
CA PHE A 106 8.82 -9.64 0.45
C PHE A 106 9.74 -10.79 0.06
N THR A 107 10.41 -11.38 1.04
CA THR A 107 11.03 -12.71 0.91
C THR A 107 10.61 -13.60 2.05
N GLN A 108 10.73 -14.92 1.88
CA GLN A 108 10.46 -15.88 2.93
C GLN A 108 11.51 -16.99 2.95
N ASN A 109 12.00 -17.31 4.15
CA ASN A 109 12.86 -18.44 4.42
C ASN A 109 12.36 -19.20 5.66
N GLY A 110 11.63 -20.29 5.42
CA GLY A 110 10.98 -21.08 6.47
C GLY A 110 10.00 -20.24 7.28
N LYS A 111 10.31 -20.03 8.56
CA LYS A 111 9.49 -19.22 9.50
C LYS A 111 9.85 -17.74 9.52
N THR A 112 10.72 -17.30 8.63
CA THR A 112 11.18 -15.92 8.55
C THR A 112 10.59 -15.28 7.32
N PHE A 113 9.87 -14.19 7.50
CA PHE A 113 9.43 -13.30 6.44
C PHE A 113 10.26 -12.02 6.52
N GLU A 114 10.61 -11.45 5.38
CA GLU A 114 11.36 -10.21 5.31
C GLU A 114 10.63 -9.24 4.40
N ARG A 115 10.28 -8.08 4.94
CA ARG A 115 9.88 -6.91 4.16
C ARG A 115 11.15 -6.20 3.71
N THR A 116 11.28 -5.94 2.41
CA THR A 116 12.40 -5.16 1.85
C THR A 116 12.23 -3.66 2.06
N ASP A 117 13.26 -2.88 1.78
CA ASP A 117 13.22 -1.41 1.86
C ASP A 117 12.26 -0.78 0.84
N PHE A 118 12.02 -1.43 -0.30
CA PHE A 118 11.25 -0.85 -1.40
C PHE A 118 9.77 -0.73 -1.03
N ASN A 119 9.17 0.45 -1.14
CA ASN A 119 7.75 0.70 -0.93
C ASN A 119 7.15 1.45 -2.12
N GLY A 120 6.42 0.74 -2.97
CA GLY A 120 5.87 1.29 -4.21
C GLY A 120 5.04 2.58 -4.01
N THR A 121 4.28 2.70 -2.92
CA THR A 121 3.50 3.92 -2.65
C THR A 121 4.40 5.08 -2.20
N ILE A 122 5.27 4.85 -1.22
CA ILE A 122 6.11 5.92 -0.64
C ILE A 122 7.19 6.36 -1.62
N ASP A 123 7.79 5.42 -2.36
CA ASP A 123 8.85 5.72 -3.32
C ASP A 123 8.30 6.51 -4.52
N ASN A 124 7.05 6.26 -4.93
CA ASN A 124 6.39 7.06 -5.97
C ASN A 124 6.02 8.45 -5.45
N PHE A 125 5.45 8.53 -4.23
CA PHE A 125 5.14 9.82 -3.59
C PHE A 125 6.39 10.70 -3.44
N LYS A 126 7.52 10.14 -2.96
CA LYS A 126 8.78 10.88 -2.83
C LYS A 126 9.30 11.40 -4.18
N LYS A 127 9.20 10.60 -5.24
CA LYS A 127 9.61 11.03 -6.59
C LYS A 127 8.74 12.17 -7.12
N GLU A 128 7.42 12.09 -6.90
CA GLU A 128 6.50 13.16 -7.30
C GLU A 128 6.84 14.46 -6.58
N LEU A 129 7.15 14.39 -5.27
CA LEU A 129 7.62 15.55 -4.53
C LEU A 129 8.93 16.11 -5.12
N GLU A 130 9.97 15.29 -5.29
CA GLU A 130 11.30 15.71 -5.79
C GLU A 130 11.30 16.29 -7.23
N MET A 131 10.22 16.12 -7.99
CA MET A 131 10.10 16.62 -9.36
C MET A 131 9.59 18.07 -9.43
N GLU A 132 9.17 18.67 -8.32
CA GLU A 132 8.64 20.03 -8.25
C GLU A 132 9.65 20.97 -7.59
N GLU A 133 10.65 21.46 -8.35
CA GLU A 133 11.81 22.25 -7.85
C GLU A 133 11.50 23.56 -7.04
N ASP A 134 10.25 23.91 -6.76
CA ASP A 134 9.80 25.06 -5.92
C ASP A 134 9.11 24.62 -4.58
N GLU A 135 9.53 23.46 -4.07
CA GLU A 135 8.92 22.58 -3.05
C GLU A 135 8.62 23.11 -1.62
N GLU A 136 9.25 24.16 -1.09
CA GLU A 136 9.09 24.46 0.35
C GLU A 136 7.71 25.06 0.70
N LEU A 137 7.14 25.90 -0.16
CA LEU A 137 5.82 26.49 0.06
C LEU A 137 4.68 25.51 -0.20
N ASP A 138 4.85 24.62 -1.19
CA ASP A 138 3.83 23.64 -1.56
C ASP A 138 3.78 22.48 -0.56
N LEU A 139 4.92 22.04 0.00
CA LEU A 139 4.90 21.01 1.04
C LEU A 139 4.31 21.51 2.36
N GLU A 140 4.57 22.77 2.74
CA GLU A 140 3.97 23.36 3.95
C GLU A 140 2.46 23.55 3.79
N MET A 141 2.02 24.00 2.62
CA MET A 141 0.59 24.13 2.30
C MET A 141 -0.10 22.76 2.19
N ALA A 142 0.54 21.77 1.56
CA ALA A 142 0.05 20.39 1.52
C ALA A 142 0.05 19.76 2.91
N ALA A 143 1.02 20.05 3.78
CA ALA A 143 1.01 19.59 5.17
C ALA A 143 -0.12 20.24 5.99
N ILE A 144 -0.48 21.49 5.70
CA ILE A 144 -1.64 22.16 6.33
C ILE A 144 -2.95 21.50 5.88
N MET A 145 -3.06 21.10 4.60
CA MET A 145 -4.28 20.51 4.05
C MET A 145 -4.38 18.99 4.29
N PHE A 146 -3.27 18.28 4.29
CA PHE A 146 -3.21 16.81 4.27
C PHE A 146 -2.28 16.27 5.36
N GLY A 147 -1.98 17.04 6.40
CA GLY A 147 -0.97 16.69 7.42
C GLY A 147 -1.20 15.36 8.15
N ASP A 148 -2.45 14.89 8.17
CA ASP A 148 -2.85 13.62 8.78
C ASP A 148 -2.77 12.42 7.80
N ALA A 149 -2.52 12.69 6.51
CA ALA A 149 -2.39 11.65 5.50
C ALA A 149 -1.20 10.73 5.83
N ALA A 150 -1.49 9.44 5.93
CA ALA A 150 -0.51 8.43 6.28
C ALA A 150 -0.68 7.16 5.46
N TYR A 151 0.45 6.57 5.11
CA TYR A 151 0.53 5.19 4.65
C TYR A 151 0.69 4.27 5.86
N LYS A 152 -0.29 3.39 6.06
CA LYS A 152 -0.24 2.35 7.10
C LYS A 152 -0.09 0.97 6.45
N GLN A 153 1.03 0.32 6.71
CA GLN A 153 1.24 -1.08 6.36
C GLN A 153 0.84 -1.96 7.54
N ILE A 154 0.07 -3.03 7.27
CA ILE A 154 -0.25 -4.06 8.25
C ILE A 154 0.14 -5.41 7.67
N ILE A 155 1.00 -6.14 8.36
CA ILE A 155 1.40 -7.50 8.01
C ILE A 155 0.83 -8.44 9.06
N GLU A 156 -0.20 -9.19 8.68
CA GLU A 156 -0.92 -10.12 9.55
C GLU A 156 -0.62 -11.57 9.20
N PHE A 157 -0.51 -12.43 10.22
CA PHE A 157 -0.20 -13.85 10.11
C PHE A 157 -1.25 -14.74 10.79
N ASP A 158 -1.50 -15.91 10.19
CA ASP A 158 -2.28 -17.00 10.79
C ASP A 158 -1.60 -17.66 12.01
N THR A 159 -0.34 -17.29 12.27
CA THR A 159 0.51 -17.83 13.32
C THR A 159 1.09 -16.68 14.13
N LYS A 160 1.32 -16.90 15.43
CA LYS A 160 1.91 -15.86 16.29
C LYS A 160 3.32 -15.49 15.83
N ILE A 161 3.59 -14.20 15.82
CA ILE A 161 4.89 -13.57 15.66
C ILE A 161 5.71 -13.82 16.93
N LYS A 162 6.96 -14.19 16.73
CA LYS A 162 7.99 -14.41 17.76
C LYS A 162 8.83 -13.16 17.96
N SER A 163 9.21 -12.48 16.87
CA SER A 163 10.05 -11.28 16.91
C SER A 163 9.95 -10.49 15.61
N VAL A 164 10.21 -9.19 15.70
CA VAL A 164 10.35 -8.24 14.58
C VAL A 164 11.69 -7.53 14.75
N SER A 165 12.45 -7.34 13.67
CA SER A 165 13.78 -6.71 13.77
C SER A 165 13.77 -5.18 13.76
N ASN A 166 12.67 -4.58 13.34
CA ASN A 166 12.49 -3.13 13.22
C ASN A 166 11.59 -2.65 14.36
N ASP A 167 12.10 -1.74 15.18
CA ASP A 167 11.43 -1.18 16.35
C ASP A 167 10.39 -0.09 16.00
N GLU A 168 10.37 0.39 14.75
CA GLU A 168 9.30 1.23 14.22
C GLU A 168 8.00 0.47 13.96
N TYR A 169 8.03 -0.87 13.98
CA TYR A 169 6.83 -1.69 13.86
C TYR A 169 6.17 -1.91 15.22
N GLU A 170 4.87 -1.67 15.27
CA GLU A 170 4.03 -1.96 16.43
C GLU A 170 3.45 -3.37 16.32
N LEU A 171 3.70 -4.20 17.33
CA LEU A 171 3.16 -5.57 17.42
C LEU A 171 1.78 -5.56 18.08
N SER A 172 0.82 -6.27 17.49
CA SER A 172 -0.53 -6.41 18.05
C SER A 172 -0.56 -7.17 19.37
N GLU A 173 -1.59 -6.96 20.19
CA GLU A 173 -1.75 -7.63 21.50
C GLU A 173 -1.75 -9.17 21.39
N ASP A 174 -2.39 -9.70 20.34
CA ASP A 174 -2.45 -11.15 20.08
C ASP A 174 -1.17 -11.71 19.45
N ASN A 175 -0.21 -10.82 19.13
CA ASN A 175 1.04 -11.06 18.44
C ASN A 175 0.83 -11.72 17.07
N ARG A 176 -0.21 -11.35 16.31
CA ARG A 176 -0.49 -11.90 14.98
C ARG A 176 -0.33 -10.88 13.86
N SER A 177 -0.25 -9.59 14.17
CA SER A 177 0.02 -8.57 13.17
C SER A 177 1.07 -7.58 13.66
N VAL A 178 1.77 -6.99 12.69
CA VAL A 178 2.65 -5.84 12.91
C VAL A 178 2.21 -4.71 12.01
N SER A 179 2.28 -3.48 12.50
CA SER A 179 1.97 -2.29 11.72
C SER A 179 3.10 -1.30 11.68
N TRP A 180 3.28 -0.66 10.54
CA TRP A 180 4.23 0.43 10.33
C TRP A 180 3.51 1.60 9.68
N ILE A 181 3.75 2.80 10.20
CA ILE A 181 3.06 4.02 9.80
C ILE A 181 4.10 5.02 9.30
N PHE A 182 3.85 5.51 8.09
CA PHE A 182 4.58 6.59 7.46
C PHE A 182 3.62 7.74 7.16
N ARG A 183 3.83 8.89 7.79
CA ARG A 183 3.05 10.11 7.60
C ARG A 183 3.62 10.87 6.42
N LEU A 184 2.81 11.09 5.38
CA LEU A 184 3.27 11.55 4.07
C LEU A 184 3.90 12.96 4.13
N PHE A 185 3.46 13.79 5.06
CA PHE A 185 3.89 15.19 5.17
C PHE A 185 4.70 15.49 6.44
N GLN A 186 5.21 14.45 7.13
CA GLN A 186 6.06 14.63 8.32
C GLN A 186 7.52 14.33 7.96
N LYS A 187 8.38 15.36 8.02
CA LYS A 187 9.80 15.24 7.63
C LYS A 187 10.54 14.16 8.42
N ASP A 188 10.22 13.97 9.69
CA ASP A 188 10.82 12.93 10.53
C ASP A 188 10.57 11.50 10.00
N ASP A 189 9.46 11.31 9.27
CA ASP A 189 9.12 10.01 8.69
C ASP A 189 9.96 9.71 7.44
N PHE A 190 10.58 10.71 6.80
CA PHE A 190 11.28 10.50 5.52
C PHE A 190 12.51 9.60 5.65
N THR A 191 13.08 9.51 6.84
CA THR A 191 14.19 8.60 7.16
C THR A 191 13.75 7.19 7.55
N LYS A 192 12.45 6.98 7.82
CA LYS A 192 11.91 5.67 8.19
C LYS A 192 12.04 4.69 7.04
N LYS A 193 12.21 3.41 7.39
CA LYS A 193 12.32 2.32 6.42
C LYS A 193 11.36 1.20 6.75
N PRO A 194 10.62 0.67 5.77
CA PRO A 194 9.72 -0.44 6.00
C PRO A 194 10.46 -1.78 6.16
N SER A 195 11.78 -1.84 6.01
CA SER A 195 12.50 -3.11 6.12
C SER A 195 12.28 -3.74 7.49
N ALA A 196 11.87 -5.00 7.51
CA ALA A 196 11.66 -5.72 8.75
C ALA A 196 11.78 -7.22 8.52
N LYS A 197 12.51 -7.88 9.41
CA LYS A 197 12.55 -9.34 9.52
C LYS A 197 11.55 -9.78 10.59
N ILE A 198 10.56 -10.54 10.19
CA ILE A 198 9.47 -11.04 11.02
C ILE A 198 9.61 -12.56 11.15
N VAL A 199 9.75 -13.04 12.38
CA VAL A 199 9.88 -14.47 12.67
C VAL A 199 8.58 -14.97 13.29
N ILE A 200 7.96 -15.99 12.71
CA ILE A 200 6.74 -16.62 13.25
C ILE A 200 7.06 -17.90 14.06
N LYS A 201 6.11 -18.35 14.90
CA LYS A 201 6.27 -19.52 15.79
C LYS A 201 6.25 -20.89 15.10
#